data_AF-B7FNH9-F1
#
_entry.id   AF-B7FNH9-F1
#
_cell.length_a   1.000
_cell.length_b   1.000
_cell.length_c   1.000
_cell.angle_alpha   90.00
_cell.angle_beta   90.00
_cell.angle_gamma   90.00
#
_symmetry.space_group_name_H-M   'P 1'
#
loop_
_entity.id
_entity.type
_entity.pdbx_description
1 polymer ?
#
loop_
_entity_poly.entity_id
_entity_poly.type
_entity_poly.pdbx_seq_one_letter_code
_entity_poly.pdbx_strand_id
1 'polypeptide(L)'
;MEMRDGAKLELRRQADMKKSLRSGLSSLPQPKNEYQIVMQPIQEDVEEPEEKIEEDMSDRMAREKAEEEARQQALLRKRSKVLQRELPRPPPASLELIRNSLIRADGDKSSFVPPTPIEQADEMIRKELLALLEHDNAKYPLEEIANKERKKGSKRAANGPAIPVIEDYQEDEMKSADQLIKDEAQYLREAMGHENDSLEEFVEAHTTCINDLMYFDTRNAYGLSSVAGNAEKLAALQNEFENVRSKLDDGKEKLIRLEKKVTTFTQGYEMRSKKGL
;
A
#
# COMPACT_ATOMS: atom_id res chain seq x y z
N MET A 1 -25.75 -28.56 70.56
CA MET A 1 -26.76 -29.40 69.89
C MET A 1 -27.90 -28.60 69.27
N GLU A 2 -27.99 -27.28 69.47
CA GLU A 2 -29.17 -26.47 69.12
C GLU A 2 -29.23 -25.99 67.64
N MET A 3 -28.10 -25.91 66.94
CA MET A 3 -28.04 -25.43 65.54
C MET A 3 -28.65 -26.40 64.51
N ARG A 4 -28.75 -27.70 64.83
CA ARG A 4 -29.36 -28.72 63.95
C ARG A 4 -30.89 -28.72 64.00
N ASP A 5 -31.47 -28.21 65.07
CA ASP A 5 -32.92 -28.19 65.25
C ASP A 5 -33.58 -27.01 64.52
N GLY A 6 -32.89 -25.87 64.41
CA GLY A 6 -33.33 -24.72 63.59
C GLY A 6 -33.45 -25.06 62.10
N ALA A 7 -32.45 -25.76 61.53
CA ALA A 7 -32.45 -26.16 60.12
C ALA A 7 -33.61 -27.12 59.77
N LYS A 8 -33.97 -28.03 60.69
CA LYS A 8 -35.12 -28.93 60.51
C LYS A 8 -36.46 -28.19 60.58
N LEU A 9 -36.54 -27.16 61.43
CA LEU A 9 -37.74 -26.34 61.58
C LEU A 9 -37.99 -25.47 60.35
N GLU A 10 -36.92 -24.92 59.77
CA GLU A 10 -36.97 -24.13 58.55
C GLU A 10 -37.31 -24.97 57.31
N LEU A 11 -36.78 -26.19 57.21
CA LEU A 11 -37.14 -27.15 56.16
C LEU A 11 -38.64 -27.49 56.21
N ARG A 12 -39.20 -27.64 57.41
CA ARG A 12 -40.63 -27.93 57.61
C ARG A 12 -41.50 -26.74 57.18
N ARG A 13 -41.10 -25.52 57.54
CA ARG A 13 -41.75 -24.28 57.07
C ARG A 13 -41.76 -24.16 55.55
N GLN A 14 -40.65 -24.48 54.88
CA GLN A 14 -40.59 -24.49 53.43
C GLN A 14 -41.48 -25.58 52.80
N ALA A 15 -41.55 -26.77 53.41
CA ALA A 15 -42.41 -27.85 52.95
C ALA A 15 -43.90 -27.47 53.05
N ASP A 16 -44.30 -26.79 54.14
CA ASP A 16 -45.67 -26.34 54.34
C ASP A 16 -46.05 -25.20 53.37
N MET A 17 -45.13 -24.26 53.08
CA MET A 17 -45.33 -23.26 52.02
C MET A 17 -45.50 -23.89 50.64
N LYS A 18 -44.67 -24.88 50.29
CA LYS A 18 -44.78 -25.61 49.01
C LYS A 18 -46.09 -26.36 48.89
N LYS A 19 -46.60 -26.95 49.97
CA LYS A 19 -47.91 -27.61 49.99
C LYS A 19 -49.06 -26.62 49.78
N SER A 20 -49.01 -25.45 50.43
CA SER A 20 -50.01 -24.39 50.27
C SER A 20 -50.04 -23.84 48.84
N LEU A 21 -48.88 -23.60 48.23
CA LEU A 21 -48.78 -23.17 46.84
C LEU A 21 -49.31 -24.23 45.87
N ARG A 22 -48.99 -25.51 46.09
CA ARG A 22 -49.49 -26.61 45.26
C ARG A 22 -51.00 -26.74 45.32
N SER A 23 -51.63 -26.62 46.50
CA SER A 23 -53.09 -26.69 46.60
C SER A 23 -53.78 -25.50 45.91
N GLY A 24 -53.17 -24.30 45.97
CA GLY A 24 -53.68 -23.12 45.27
C GLY A 24 -53.61 -23.27 43.76
N LEU A 25 -52.45 -23.71 43.24
CA LEU A 25 -52.23 -23.87 41.80
C LEU A 25 -52.96 -25.09 41.21
N SER A 26 -53.24 -26.13 42.00
CA SER A 26 -54.04 -27.28 41.54
C SER A 26 -55.53 -27.00 41.44
N SER A 27 -56.01 -25.88 42.02
CA SER A 27 -57.40 -25.45 41.89
C SER A 27 -57.69 -24.70 40.59
N LEU A 28 -56.65 -24.36 39.82
CA LEU A 28 -56.81 -23.69 38.54
C LEU A 28 -57.37 -24.68 37.50
N PRO A 29 -58.40 -24.29 36.74
CA PRO A 29 -58.91 -25.12 35.65
C PRO A 29 -57.80 -25.36 34.62
N GLN A 30 -57.77 -26.56 34.04
CA GLN A 30 -56.79 -26.89 33.01
C GLN A 30 -56.91 -25.91 31.83
N PRO A 31 -55.79 -25.38 31.30
CA PRO A 31 -55.82 -24.49 30.16
C PRO A 31 -56.40 -25.23 28.95
N LYS A 32 -57.61 -24.86 28.55
CA LYS A 32 -58.22 -25.32 27.30
C LYS A 32 -57.76 -24.40 26.18
N ASN A 33 -56.64 -24.74 25.56
CA ASN A 33 -56.17 -24.08 24.35
C ASN A 33 -56.93 -24.66 23.14
N GLU A 34 -58.23 -24.38 23.04
CA GLU A 34 -59.02 -24.66 21.85
C GLU A 34 -58.86 -23.49 20.87
N TYR A 35 -57.81 -23.53 20.04
CA TYR A 35 -57.67 -22.61 18.91
C TYR A 35 -58.50 -23.13 17.74
N GLN A 36 -59.63 -22.49 17.45
CA GLN A 36 -60.32 -22.69 16.19
C GLN A 36 -59.63 -21.84 15.13
N ILE A 37 -58.75 -22.46 14.33
CA ILE A 37 -58.13 -21.81 13.18
C ILE A 37 -59.21 -21.69 12.09
N VAL A 38 -59.91 -20.56 12.08
CA VAL A 38 -60.77 -20.19 10.95
C VAL A 38 -59.85 -19.67 9.86
N MET A 39 -59.53 -20.53 8.90
CA MET A 39 -58.85 -20.13 7.67
C MET A 39 -59.81 -19.24 6.88
N GLN A 40 -59.55 -17.93 6.87
CA GLN A 40 -60.24 -17.03 5.96
C GLN A 40 -59.87 -17.42 4.52
N PRO A 41 -60.81 -17.36 3.55
CA PRO A 41 -60.49 -17.65 2.15
C PRO A 41 -59.39 -16.68 1.69
N ILE A 42 -58.33 -17.23 1.12
CA ILE A 42 -57.18 -16.51 0.57
C ILE A 42 -57.73 -15.54 -0.47
N GLN A 43 -57.59 -14.24 -0.24
CA GLN A 43 -57.83 -13.23 -1.26
C GLN A 43 -56.75 -13.42 -2.34
N GLU A 44 -57.18 -13.54 -3.59
CA GLU A 44 -56.29 -13.65 -4.75
C GLU A 44 -55.21 -12.56 -4.68
N ASP A 45 -53.95 -12.99 -4.80
CA ASP A 45 -52.74 -12.17 -4.69
C ASP A 45 -52.85 -10.91 -5.54
N VAL A 46 -53.16 -9.78 -4.91
CA VAL A 46 -52.62 -8.51 -5.36
C VAL A 46 -51.16 -8.60 -4.99
N GLU A 47 -50.25 -8.68 -5.98
CA GLU A 47 -48.81 -8.50 -5.79
C GLU A 47 -48.61 -7.31 -4.84
N GLU A 48 -48.34 -7.60 -3.56
CA GLU A 48 -47.90 -6.60 -2.63
C GLU A 48 -46.65 -5.99 -3.25
N PRO A 49 -46.60 -4.67 -3.49
CA PRO A 49 -45.37 -4.06 -3.97
C PRO A 49 -44.33 -4.38 -2.92
N GLU A 50 -43.27 -5.11 -3.29
CA GLU A 50 -42.17 -5.50 -2.40
C GLU A 50 -41.91 -4.36 -1.42
N GLU A 51 -42.40 -4.52 -0.18
CA GLU A 51 -42.18 -3.51 0.84
C GLU A 51 -40.67 -3.43 0.95
N LYS A 52 -40.11 -2.27 0.58
CA LYS A 52 -38.68 -2.00 0.71
C LYS A 52 -38.33 -2.30 2.15
N ILE A 53 -37.77 -3.49 2.37
CA ILE A 53 -37.28 -3.93 3.67
C ILE A 53 -36.38 -2.80 4.13
N GLU A 54 -36.69 -2.23 5.30
CA GLU A 54 -35.87 -1.16 5.88
C GLU A 54 -34.44 -1.70 5.98
N GLU A 55 -33.57 -1.24 5.08
CA GLU A 55 -32.15 -1.61 5.04
C GLU A 55 -31.59 -1.49 6.46
N ASP A 56 -31.12 -2.61 7.02
CA ASP A 56 -30.49 -2.61 8.34
C ASP A 56 -29.28 -1.66 8.28
N MET A 57 -28.86 -1.10 9.41
CA MET A 57 -27.78 -0.11 9.45
C MET A 57 -26.48 -0.64 8.80
N SER A 58 -26.31 -1.96 8.72
CA SER A 58 -25.24 -2.65 7.97
C SER A 58 -25.28 -2.41 6.47
N ASP A 59 -26.47 -2.41 5.86
CA ASP A 59 -26.65 -2.37 4.41
C ASP A 59 -26.40 -0.96 3.87
N ARG A 60 -26.85 0.06 4.63
CA ARG A 60 -26.47 1.46 4.38
C ARG A 60 -24.97 1.68 4.48
N MET A 61 -24.34 1.18 5.54
CA MET A 61 -22.88 1.30 5.69
C MET A 61 -22.12 0.56 4.58
N ALA A 62 -22.60 -0.61 4.15
CA ALA A 62 -21.98 -1.36 3.06
C ALA A 62 -22.07 -0.61 1.72
N ARG A 63 -23.22 0.01 1.43
CA ARG A 63 -23.42 0.80 0.21
C ARG A 63 -22.60 2.09 0.21
N GLU A 64 -22.60 2.82 1.32
CA GLU A 64 -21.78 4.03 1.48
C GLU A 64 -20.28 3.71 1.33
N LYS A 65 -19.83 2.63 1.99
CA LYS A 65 -18.45 2.15 1.85
C LYS A 65 -18.12 1.74 0.42
N ALA A 66 -19.02 1.05 -0.28
CA ALA A 66 -18.82 0.67 -1.67
C ALA A 66 -18.73 1.90 -2.60
N GLU A 67 -19.53 2.94 -2.36
CA GLU A 67 -19.46 4.19 -3.11
C GLU A 67 -18.15 4.94 -2.82
N GLU A 68 -17.74 5.03 -1.55
CA GLU A 68 -16.47 5.63 -1.16
C GLU A 68 -15.28 4.87 -1.75
N GLU A 69 -15.29 3.54 -1.71
CA GLU A 69 -14.27 2.70 -2.32
C GLU A 69 -14.24 2.89 -3.85
N ALA A 70 -15.40 2.96 -4.51
CA ALA A 70 -15.47 3.24 -5.95
C ALA A 70 -14.89 4.62 -6.29
N ARG A 71 -15.18 5.65 -5.47
CA ARG A 71 -14.57 6.98 -5.62
C ARG A 71 -13.07 6.95 -5.41
N GLN A 72 -12.59 6.23 -4.39
CA GLN A 72 -11.15 6.08 -4.13
C GLN A 72 -10.44 5.33 -5.28
N GLN A 73 -11.05 4.27 -5.81
CA GLN A 73 -10.54 3.53 -6.97
C GLN A 73 -10.50 4.39 -8.23
N ALA A 74 -11.54 5.19 -8.49
CA ALA A 74 -11.56 6.13 -9.61
C ALA A 74 -10.45 7.19 -9.49
N LEU A 75 -10.24 7.73 -8.29
CA LEU A 75 -9.13 8.63 -8.01
C LEU A 75 -7.78 7.94 -8.19
N LEU A 76 -7.64 6.67 -7.79
CA LEU A 76 -6.40 5.91 -7.93
C LEU A 76 -6.09 5.58 -9.39
N ARG A 77 -7.10 5.25 -10.21
CA ARG A 77 -6.94 5.01 -11.66
C ARG A 77 -6.41 6.23 -12.41
N LYS A 78 -6.71 7.43 -11.93
CA LYS A 78 -6.20 8.69 -12.49
C LYS A 78 -4.81 9.09 -11.97
N ARG A 79 -4.26 8.37 -10.98
CA ARG A 79 -2.89 8.63 -10.49
C ARG A 79 -1.85 8.00 -11.41
N SER A 80 -0.59 8.39 -11.23
CA SER A 80 0.56 7.80 -11.93
C SER A 80 0.64 6.28 -11.73
N LYS A 81 1.22 5.57 -12.71
CA LYS A 81 1.34 4.11 -12.66
C LYS A 81 2.18 3.62 -11.48
N VAL A 82 3.14 4.43 -11.04
CA VAL A 82 4.00 4.17 -9.88
C VAL A 82 3.15 4.13 -8.60
N LEU A 83 2.20 5.05 -8.44
CA LEU A 83 1.27 5.06 -7.30
C LEU A 83 0.22 3.94 -7.39
N GLN A 84 -0.28 3.64 -8.60
CA GLN A 84 -1.23 2.54 -8.80
C GLN A 84 -0.63 1.17 -8.43
N ARG A 85 0.68 0.99 -8.66
CA ARG A 85 1.40 -0.26 -8.41
C ARG A 85 2.19 -0.26 -7.10
N GLU A 86 2.08 0.80 -6.30
CA GLU A 86 2.81 0.98 -5.04
C GLU A 86 4.34 0.76 -5.17
N LEU A 87 4.90 1.19 -6.30
CA LEU A 87 6.33 1.02 -6.58
C LEU A 87 7.17 2.03 -5.77
N PRO A 88 8.42 1.67 -5.43
CA PRO A 88 9.32 2.57 -4.72
C PRO A 88 9.60 3.83 -5.56
N ARG A 89 9.45 4.99 -4.93
CA ARG A 89 9.68 6.29 -5.56
C ARG A 89 11.06 6.85 -5.22
N PRO A 90 11.69 7.61 -6.13
CA PRO A 90 12.95 8.26 -5.84
C PRO A 90 12.76 9.27 -4.69
N PRO A 91 13.69 9.32 -3.72
CA PRO A 91 13.63 10.30 -2.65
C PRO A 91 13.71 11.73 -3.20
N PRO A 92 13.16 12.74 -2.49
CA PRO A 92 13.19 14.12 -2.95
C PRO A 92 14.61 14.65 -3.19
N ALA A 93 15.59 14.18 -2.40
CA ALA A 93 16.99 14.55 -2.56
C ALA A 93 17.61 14.08 -3.89
N SER A 94 17.11 12.99 -4.50
CA SER A 94 17.60 12.53 -5.80
C SER A 94 16.94 13.25 -6.97
N LEU A 95 15.83 13.98 -6.76
CA LEU A 95 15.16 14.69 -7.85
C LEU A 95 16.05 15.76 -8.48
N GLU A 96 16.86 16.47 -7.69
CA GLU A 96 17.80 17.45 -8.22
C GLU A 96 18.86 16.81 -9.12
N LEU A 97 19.37 15.63 -8.74
CA LEU A 97 20.31 14.85 -9.54
C LEU A 97 19.64 14.39 -10.85
N ILE A 98 18.40 13.89 -10.76
CA ILE A 98 17.62 13.45 -11.91
C ILE A 98 17.33 14.64 -12.85
N ARG A 99 16.99 15.80 -12.30
CA ARG A 99 16.76 17.05 -13.07
C ARG A 99 18.00 17.44 -13.86
N ASN A 100 19.16 17.46 -13.21
CA ASN A 100 20.43 17.81 -13.85
C ASN A 100 20.88 16.79 -14.90
N SER A 101 20.47 15.53 -14.76
CA SER A 101 20.77 14.47 -15.72
C SER A 101 19.82 14.46 -16.92
N LEU A 102 18.53 14.72 -16.71
CA LEU A 102 17.50 14.66 -17.76
C LEU A 102 17.41 15.93 -18.59
N ILE A 103 17.57 17.09 -17.94
CA ILE A 103 17.57 18.39 -18.61
C ILE A 103 19.01 18.66 -19.00
N ARG A 104 19.31 18.70 -20.30
CA ARG A 104 20.59 19.25 -20.77
C ARG A 104 20.69 20.66 -20.19
N ALA A 105 21.71 20.91 -19.37
CA ALA A 105 21.99 22.26 -18.91
C ALA A 105 22.03 23.17 -20.16
N ASP A 106 21.37 24.33 -20.09
CA ASP A 106 21.16 25.27 -21.21
C ASP A 106 22.43 25.65 -22.01
N GLY A 107 23.63 25.26 -21.55
CA GLY A 107 24.92 25.48 -22.18
C GLY A 107 25.29 24.57 -23.35
N ASP A 108 24.58 23.46 -23.59
CA ASP A 108 24.89 22.56 -24.73
C ASP A 108 24.13 22.93 -26.03
N LYS A 109 23.50 24.11 -26.05
CA LYS A 109 22.92 24.75 -27.25
C LYS A 109 23.98 25.28 -28.22
N SER A 110 25.25 24.86 -28.08
CA SER A 110 26.35 25.21 -29.00
C SER A 110 26.34 24.39 -30.28
N SER A 111 25.42 23.41 -30.42
CA SER A 111 25.12 22.78 -31.69
C SER A 111 24.59 23.82 -32.68
N PHE A 112 25.36 24.11 -33.72
CA PHE A 112 24.93 24.90 -34.88
C PHE A 112 23.71 24.28 -35.59
N VAL A 113 23.42 23.00 -35.32
CA VAL A 113 22.29 22.27 -35.90
C VAL A 113 21.08 22.39 -34.96
N PRO A 114 19.93 22.86 -35.46
CA PRO A 114 18.70 22.92 -34.67
C PRO A 114 18.26 21.50 -34.27
N PRO A 115 17.67 21.32 -33.08
CA PRO A 115 17.29 20.01 -32.58
C PRO A 115 16.27 19.36 -33.50
N THR A 116 16.47 18.07 -33.75
CA THR A 116 15.55 17.25 -34.56
C THR A 116 14.17 17.15 -33.87
N PRO A 117 13.09 16.89 -34.62
CA PRO A 117 11.76 16.76 -34.01
C PRO A 117 11.69 15.64 -32.96
N ILE A 118 12.49 14.58 -33.13
CA ILE A 118 12.59 13.48 -32.17
C ILE A 118 13.24 13.96 -30.87
N GLU A 119 14.35 14.71 -30.95
CA GLU A 119 15.00 15.28 -29.76
C GLU A 119 14.10 16.27 -29.03
N GLN A 120 13.30 17.05 -29.76
CA GLN A 120 12.31 17.96 -29.17
C GLN A 120 11.21 17.18 -28.43
N ALA A 121 10.70 16.10 -29.03
CA ALA A 121 9.72 15.21 -28.40
C ALA A 121 10.28 14.58 -27.11
N ASP A 122 11.50 14.07 -27.19
CA ASP A 122 12.23 13.53 -26.03
C ASP A 122 12.38 14.55 -24.91
N GLU A 123 12.73 15.79 -25.23
CA GLU A 123 12.87 16.85 -24.24
C GLU A 123 11.53 17.19 -23.56
N MET A 124 10.43 17.20 -24.32
CA MET A 124 9.08 17.38 -23.77
C MET A 124 8.74 16.24 -22.80
N ILE A 125 8.98 14.99 -23.18
CA ILE A 125 8.72 13.82 -22.32
C ILE A 125 9.54 13.90 -21.02
N ARG A 126 10.82 14.28 -21.09
CA ARG A 126 11.69 14.41 -19.90
C ARG A 126 11.21 15.51 -18.95
N LYS A 127 10.71 16.63 -19.48
CA LYS A 127 10.14 17.73 -18.68
C LYS A 127 8.86 17.30 -17.96
N GLU A 128 7.94 16.65 -18.66
CA GLU A 128 6.71 16.11 -18.08
C GLU A 128 6.99 15.05 -17.01
N LEU A 129 7.98 14.17 -17.25
CA LEU A 129 8.41 13.18 -16.24
C LEU A 129 8.86 13.85 -14.94
N LEU A 130 9.64 14.92 -15.02
CA LEU A 130 10.10 15.65 -13.84
C LEU A 130 8.93 16.33 -13.10
N ALA A 131 8.02 16.96 -13.84
CA ALA A 131 6.83 17.58 -13.26
C ALA A 131 5.96 16.53 -12.53
N LEU A 132 5.78 15.35 -13.13
CA LEU A 132 5.06 14.23 -12.54
C LEU A 132 5.71 13.73 -11.24
N LEU A 133 7.03 13.58 -11.23
CA LEU A 133 7.78 13.16 -10.05
C LEU A 133 7.70 14.19 -8.91
N GLU A 134 7.77 15.48 -9.22
CA GLU A 134 7.65 16.58 -8.25
C GLU A 134 6.25 16.64 -7.63
N HIS A 135 5.21 16.53 -8.47
CA HIS A 135 3.81 16.44 -8.02
C HIS A 135 3.55 15.24 -7.12
N ASP A 136 3.98 14.05 -7.54
CA ASP A 136 3.72 12.82 -6.78
C ASP A 136 4.40 12.84 -5.41
N ASN A 137 5.62 13.38 -5.34
CA ASN A 137 6.33 13.54 -4.08
C ASN A 137 5.72 14.60 -3.16
N ALA A 138 5.18 15.70 -3.71
CA ALA A 138 4.52 16.75 -2.93
C ALA A 138 3.12 16.32 -2.43
N LYS A 139 2.32 15.69 -3.30
CA LYS A 139 0.92 15.29 -3.01
C LYS A 139 0.85 14.01 -2.18
N TYR A 140 1.76 13.06 -2.42
CA TYR A 140 1.80 11.77 -1.74
C TYR A 140 3.19 11.54 -1.14
N PRO A 141 3.58 12.20 -0.03
CA PRO A 141 4.92 12.03 0.53
C PRO A 141 5.18 10.59 1.00
N LEU A 142 6.40 10.08 0.82
CA LEU A 142 6.81 8.76 1.29
C LEU A 142 6.72 8.67 2.82
N GLU A 143 6.13 7.59 3.34
CA GLU A 143 5.89 7.40 4.78
C GLU A 143 7.18 7.42 5.61
N GLU A 144 8.27 6.88 5.07
CA GLU A 144 9.56 6.84 5.77
C GLU A 144 10.13 8.25 6.00
N ILE A 145 9.90 9.16 5.05
CA ILE A 145 10.30 10.57 5.13
C ILE A 145 9.33 11.33 6.04
N ALA A 146 8.03 11.11 5.89
CA ALA A 146 7.01 11.69 6.75
C ALA A 146 7.23 11.32 8.23
N ASN A 147 7.65 10.09 8.52
CA ASN A 147 7.95 9.63 9.88
C ASN A 147 9.27 10.20 10.43
N LYS A 148 10.30 10.38 9.59
CA LYS A 148 11.56 11.05 9.99
C LYS A 148 11.34 12.54 10.25
N GLU A 149 10.52 13.23 9.46
CA GLU A 149 10.15 14.63 9.68
C GLU A 149 9.30 14.83 10.93
N ARG A 150 8.32 13.95 11.16
CA ARG A 150 7.50 13.94 12.39
C ARG A 150 8.36 13.72 13.64
N LYS A 151 9.38 12.86 13.57
CA LYS A 151 10.36 12.66 14.66
C LYS A 151 11.27 13.87 14.90
N LYS A 152 11.53 14.71 13.88
CA LYS A 152 12.43 15.86 13.98
C LYS A 152 11.72 17.14 14.47
N GLY A 153 10.42 17.08 14.80
CA GLY A 153 9.70 18.23 15.35
C GLY A 153 9.64 19.44 14.41
N SER A 154 9.79 19.22 13.09
CA SER A 154 9.75 20.30 12.11
C SER A 154 8.31 20.83 12.04
N LYS A 155 8.09 22.03 12.59
CA LYS A 155 6.85 22.79 12.41
C LYS A 155 6.70 23.04 10.92
N ARG A 156 5.86 22.27 10.23
CA ARG A 156 5.47 22.58 8.86
C ARG A 156 4.84 23.98 8.87
N ALA A 157 5.33 24.85 7.98
CA ALA A 157 4.61 26.07 7.64
C ALA A 157 3.17 25.68 7.26
N ALA A 158 2.20 26.54 7.58
CA ALA A 158 0.77 26.27 7.37
C ALA A 158 0.39 25.98 5.90
N ASN A 159 1.29 26.27 4.97
CA ASN A 159 1.23 25.81 3.59
C ASN A 159 2.28 24.70 3.41
N GLY A 160 1.83 23.48 3.13
CA GLY A 160 2.71 22.40 2.66
C GLY A 160 3.48 22.80 1.40
N PRO A 161 4.43 21.97 0.92
CA PRO A 161 5.09 22.24 -0.36
C PRO A 161 4.04 22.49 -1.44
N ALA A 162 4.19 23.59 -2.18
CA ALA A 162 3.27 23.95 -3.26
C ALA A 162 3.23 22.78 -4.24
N ILE A 163 2.06 22.15 -4.39
CA ILE A 163 1.88 20.99 -5.26
C ILE A 163 1.91 21.52 -6.70
N PRO A 164 2.88 21.13 -7.53
CA PRO A 164 2.88 21.47 -8.96
C PRO A 164 1.56 21.07 -9.61
N VAL A 165 0.95 21.95 -10.39
CA VAL A 165 -0.29 21.65 -11.11
C VAL A 165 0.07 20.82 -12.34
N ILE A 166 -0.56 19.65 -12.47
CA ILE A 166 -0.47 18.79 -13.66
C ILE A 166 -1.80 18.90 -14.40
N GLU A 167 -1.74 18.72 -15.72
CA GLU A 167 -2.93 18.62 -16.56
C GLU A 167 -3.82 17.44 -16.14
N ASP A 168 -5.11 17.71 -15.98
CA ASP A 168 -6.10 16.69 -15.63
C ASP A 168 -6.68 16.08 -16.92
N TYR A 169 -6.41 14.79 -17.13
CA TYR A 169 -6.95 14.04 -18.27
C TYR A 169 -8.20 13.23 -17.89
N GLN A 170 -9.07 12.99 -18.88
CA GLN A 170 -10.21 12.09 -18.72
C GLN A 170 -9.76 10.62 -18.73
N GLU A 171 -10.53 9.74 -18.09
CA GLU A 171 -10.16 8.32 -18.01
C GLU A 171 -10.15 7.65 -19.40
N ASP A 172 -11.03 8.10 -20.31
CA ASP A 172 -11.10 7.57 -21.67
C ASP A 172 -9.92 8.01 -22.54
N GLU A 173 -9.43 9.24 -22.36
CA GLU A 173 -8.21 9.74 -23.00
C GLU A 173 -6.98 8.93 -22.55
N MET A 174 -6.88 8.65 -21.24
CA MET A 174 -5.81 7.81 -20.68
C MET A 174 -5.85 6.38 -21.22
N LYS A 175 -7.04 5.80 -21.39
CA LYS A 175 -7.21 4.46 -21.99
C LYS A 175 -6.82 4.45 -23.47
N SER A 176 -7.20 5.49 -24.21
CA SER A 176 -6.82 5.63 -25.62
C SER A 176 -5.30 5.76 -25.77
N ALA A 177 -4.65 6.56 -24.92
CA ALA A 177 -3.20 6.70 -24.92
C ALA A 177 -2.49 5.37 -24.58
N ASP A 178 -3.00 4.62 -23.59
CA ASP A 178 -2.47 3.30 -23.23
C ASP A 178 -2.59 2.28 -24.38
N GLN A 179 -3.65 2.36 -25.19
CA GLN A 179 -3.79 1.55 -26.40
C GLN A 179 -2.74 1.93 -27.46
N LEU A 180 -2.56 3.22 -27.75
CA LEU A 180 -1.56 3.68 -28.72
C LEU A 180 -0.14 3.23 -28.35
N ILE A 181 0.23 3.30 -27.07
CA ILE A 181 1.55 2.86 -26.59
C ILE A 181 1.71 1.34 -26.78
N LYS A 182 0.65 0.55 -26.57
CA LYS A 182 0.70 -0.91 -26.77
C LYS A 182 0.83 -1.28 -28.24
N ASP A 183 0.09 -0.60 -29.10
CA ASP A 183 0.16 -0.81 -30.55
C ASP A 183 1.55 -0.47 -31.08
N GLU A 184 2.14 0.65 -30.63
CA GLU A 184 3.52 1.02 -30.97
C GLU A 184 4.54 0.01 -30.43
N ALA A 185 4.39 -0.44 -29.18
CA ALA A 185 5.27 -1.44 -28.61
C ALA A 185 5.21 -2.78 -29.38
N GLN A 186 4.02 -3.18 -29.83
CA GLN A 186 3.86 -4.37 -30.67
C GLN A 186 4.53 -4.18 -32.04
N TYR A 187 4.29 -3.05 -32.70
CA TYR A 187 4.94 -2.72 -33.96
C TYR A 187 6.47 -2.74 -33.85
N LEU A 188 7.03 -2.16 -32.79
CA LEU A 188 8.48 -2.18 -32.54
C LEU A 188 9.00 -3.59 -32.30
N ARG A 189 8.25 -4.42 -31.56
CA ARG A 189 8.60 -5.82 -31.33
C ARG A 189 8.68 -6.61 -32.64
N GLU A 190 7.72 -6.42 -33.53
CA GLU A 190 7.68 -7.02 -34.87
C GLU A 190 8.82 -6.50 -35.75
N ALA A 191 9.00 -5.18 -35.83
CA ALA A 191 10.04 -4.54 -36.64
C ALA A 191 11.47 -4.93 -36.21
N MET A 192 11.69 -5.19 -34.92
CA MET A 192 12.98 -5.62 -34.37
C MET A 192 13.18 -7.15 -34.45
N GLY A 193 12.20 -7.90 -34.94
CA GLY A 193 12.29 -9.35 -35.14
C GLY A 193 12.06 -10.20 -33.88
N HIS A 194 11.45 -9.63 -32.84
CA HIS A 194 11.20 -10.26 -31.54
C HIS A 194 9.78 -10.82 -31.39
N GLU A 195 9.12 -11.18 -32.51
CA GLU A 195 7.72 -11.63 -32.54
C GLU A 195 7.47 -12.89 -31.73
N ASN A 196 8.42 -13.83 -31.80
CA ASN A 196 8.34 -15.14 -31.14
C ASN A 196 9.03 -15.16 -29.79
N ASP A 197 9.74 -14.10 -29.43
CA ASP A 197 10.51 -14.04 -28.20
C ASP A 197 9.56 -13.99 -27.01
N SER A 198 9.84 -14.85 -26.05
CA SER A 198 9.10 -14.98 -24.81
C SER A 198 9.41 -13.83 -23.86
N LEU A 199 8.52 -13.62 -22.88
CA LEU A 199 8.77 -12.66 -21.81
C LEU A 199 10.03 -13.02 -20.99
N GLU A 200 10.36 -14.30 -20.87
CA GLU A 200 11.52 -14.77 -20.11
C GLU A 200 12.84 -14.37 -20.78
N GLU A 201 12.93 -14.52 -22.11
CA GLU A 201 14.09 -14.06 -22.90
C GLU A 201 14.26 -12.54 -22.81
N PHE A 202 13.15 -11.78 -22.83
CA PHE A 202 13.20 -10.33 -22.61
C PHE A 202 13.75 -9.98 -21.22
N VAL A 203 13.29 -10.67 -20.17
CA VAL A 203 13.76 -10.44 -18.80
C VAL A 203 15.25 -10.79 -18.66
N GLU A 204 15.71 -11.86 -19.30
CA GLU A 204 17.13 -12.24 -19.31
C GLU A 204 17.98 -11.18 -20.03
N ALA A 205 17.56 -10.74 -21.21
CA ALA A 205 18.24 -9.68 -21.97
C ALA A 205 18.28 -8.37 -21.16
N HIS A 206 17.16 -7.97 -20.58
CA HIS A 206 17.05 -6.80 -19.73
C HIS A 206 17.98 -6.89 -18.51
N THR A 207 18.00 -8.04 -17.84
CA THR A 207 18.89 -8.28 -16.69
C THR A 207 20.36 -8.23 -17.10
N THR A 208 20.70 -8.75 -18.27
CA THR A 208 22.06 -8.70 -18.83
C THR A 208 22.49 -7.27 -19.13
N CYS A 209 21.63 -6.46 -19.75
CA CYS A 209 21.89 -5.04 -19.99
C CYS A 209 22.06 -4.25 -18.69
N ILE A 210 21.24 -4.53 -17.67
CA ILE A 210 21.39 -3.90 -16.34
C ILE A 210 22.72 -4.29 -15.70
N ASN A 211 23.10 -5.57 -15.77
CA ASN A 211 24.36 -6.04 -15.21
C ASN A 211 25.59 -5.49 -15.94
N ASP A 212 25.45 -5.06 -17.20
CA ASP A 212 26.50 -4.37 -17.93
C ASP A 212 26.62 -2.89 -17.54
N LEU A 213 25.66 -2.31 -16.81
CA LEU A 213 25.76 -0.91 -16.35
C LEU A 213 26.65 -0.80 -15.12
N MET A 214 27.68 0.04 -15.21
CA MET A 214 28.57 0.38 -14.10
C MET A 214 28.62 1.90 -13.91
N TYR A 215 28.79 2.35 -12.67
CA TYR A 215 28.98 3.77 -12.37
C TYR A 215 30.45 4.16 -12.55
N PHE A 216 30.71 5.19 -13.35
CA PHE A 216 32.05 5.72 -13.58
C PHE A 216 32.19 7.11 -12.97
N ASP A 217 32.97 7.23 -11.89
CA ASP A 217 33.22 8.50 -11.19
C ASP A 217 33.84 9.57 -12.08
N THR A 218 34.73 9.18 -13.01
CA THR A 218 35.38 10.11 -13.94
C THR A 218 34.37 10.85 -14.82
N ARG A 219 33.24 10.21 -15.13
CA ARG A 219 32.14 10.75 -15.94
C ARG A 219 30.94 11.17 -15.10
N ASN A 220 30.97 10.86 -13.80
CA ASN A 220 29.87 11.05 -12.86
C ASN A 220 28.53 10.48 -13.38
N ALA A 221 28.59 9.34 -14.07
CA ALA A 221 27.46 8.75 -14.79
C ALA A 221 27.59 7.23 -14.90
N TYR A 222 26.45 6.57 -15.09
CA TYR A 222 26.40 5.16 -15.47
C TYR A 222 26.78 4.99 -16.94
N GLY A 223 27.54 3.94 -17.25
CA GLY A 223 27.89 3.56 -18.61
C GLY A 223 28.04 2.05 -18.75
N LEU A 224 28.17 1.59 -20.00
CA LEU A 224 28.34 0.17 -20.30
C LEU A 224 29.76 -0.31 -19.96
N SER A 225 29.84 -1.38 -19.17
CA SER A 225 31.09 -2.02 -18.80
C SER A 225 31.77 -2.62 -20.02
N SER A 226 31.02 -3.16 -20.97
CA SER A 226 31.51 -3.74 -22.22
C SER A 226 32.35 -2.74 -23.04
N VAL A 227 31.99 -1.46 -23.02
CA VAL A 227 32.64 -0.38 -23.79
C VAL A 227 33.80 0.28 -23.01
N ALA A 228 33.79 0.20 -21.68
CA ALA A 228 34.79 0.87 -20.84
C ALA A 228 36.18 0.21 -20.89
N GLY A 229 37.23 1.02 -20.70
CA GLY A 229 38.59 0.51 -20.59
C GLY A 229 38.86 -0.18 -19.25
N ASN A 230 39.80 -1.13 -19.20
CA ASN A 230 40.09 -1.89 -17.96
C ASN A 230 40.45 -1.01 -16.76
N ALA A 231 41.12 0.13 -16.98
CA ALA A 231 41.47 1.07 -15.91
C ALA A 231 40.22 1.75 -15.31
N GLU A 232 39.27 2.16 -16.15
CA GLU A 232 38.01 2.76 -15.70
C GLU A 232 37.15 1.75 -14.96
N LYS A 233 37.09 0.49 -15.45
CA LYS A 233 36.39 -0.60 -14.75
C LYS A 233 37.00 -0.87 -13.37
N LEU A 234 38.32 -0.89 -13.27
CA LEU A 234 39.01 -1.13 -12.01
C LEU A 234 38.70 -0.01 -11.00
N ALA A 235 38.74 1.25 -11.44
CA ALA A 235 38.37 2.39 -10.60
C ALA A 235 36.90 2.32 -10.13
N ALA A 236 35.98 1.99 -11.04
CA ALA A 236 34.57 1.80 -10.71
C ALA A 236 34.36 0.70 -9.64
N LEU A 237 35.00 -0.46 -9.82
CA LEU A 237 34.95 -1.56 -8.84
C LEU A 237 35.55 -1.17 -7.48
N GLN A 238 36.63 -0.40 -7.47
CA GLN A 238 37.23 0.11 -6.23
C GLN A 238 36.26 1.01 -5.48
N ASN A 239 35.60 1.93 -6.18
CA ASN A 239 34.60 2.83 -5.58
C ASN A 239 33.38 2.08 -5.07
N GLU A 240 32.87 1.10 -5.83
CA GLU A 240 31.80 0.23 -5.37
C GLU A 240 32.20 -0.55 -4.11
N PHE A 241 33.42 -1.09 -4.07
CA PHE A 241 33.95 -1.77 -2.90
C PHE A 241 34.03 -0.84 -1.69
N GLU A 242 34.54 0.38 -1.86
CA GLU A 242 34.60 1.38 -0.78
C GLU A 242 33.21 1.76 -0.27
N ASN A 243 32.25 1.95 -1.17
CA ASN A 243 30.85 2.22 -0.82
C ASN A 243 30.21 1.08 -0.03
N VAL A 244 30.42 -0.18 -0.45
CA VAL A 244 29.92 -1.35 0.26
C VAL A 244 30.60 -1.50 1.62
N ARG A 245 31.93 -1.28 1.68
CA ARG A 245 32.69 -1.32 2.92
C ARG A 245 32.19 -0.28 3.92
N SER A 246 31.98 0.97 3.49
CA SER A 246 31.44 2.03 4.34
C SER A 246 30.05 1.67 4.89
N LYS A 247 29.16 1.14 4.05
CA LYS A 247 27.83 0.66 4.50
C LYS A 247 27.93 -0.51 5.48
N LEU A 248 28.89 -1.41 5.30
CA LEU A 248 29.15 -2.54 6.20
C LEU A 248 29.62 -2.03 7.56
N ASP A 249 30.57 -1.09 7.60
CA ASP A 249 31.07 -0.50 8.84
C ASP A 249 29.95 0.26 9.59
N ASP A 250 29.13 1.05 8.88
CA ASP A 250 27.94 1.69 9.45
C ASP A 250 26.90 0.68 9.98
N GLY A 251 26.71 -0.41 9.24
CA GLY A 251 25.83 -1.52 9.62
C GLY A 251 26.32 -2.22 10.87
N LYS A 252 27.63 -2.46 10.98
CA LYS A 252 28.30 -3.07 12.13
C LYS A 252 28.13 -2.20 13.38
N GLU A 253 28.33 -0.89 13.26
CA GLU A 253 28.09 0.05 14.36
C GLU A 253 26.64 0.04 14.85
N LYS A 254 25.67 -0.01 13.93
CA LYS A 254 24.24 -0.14 14.28
C LYS A 254 23.94 -1.47 14.95
N LEU A 255 24.51 -2.57 14.45
CA LEU A 255 24.34 -3.91 14.98
C LEU A 255 24.90 -4.02 16.40
N ILE A 256 26.12 -3.50 16.66
CA ILE A 256 26.71 -3.47 18.01
C ILE A 256 25.82 -2.67 18.99
N ARG A 257 25.23 -1.55 18.56
CA ARG A 257 24.30 -0.77 19.41
C ARG A 257 23.02 -1.53 19.70
N LEU A 258 22.46 -2.21 18.69
CA LEU A 258 21.26 -3.04 18.84
C LEU A 258 21.52 -4.24 19.73
N GLU A 259 22.63 -4.96 19.52
CA GLU A 259 23.06 -6.06 20.38
C GLU A 259 23.18 -5.62 21.83
N LYS A 260 23.91 -4.51 22.11
CA LYS A 260 24.01 -3.97 23.48
C LYS A 260 22.63 -3.70 24.08
N LYS A 261 21.73 -3.07 23.33
CA LYS A 261 20.36 -2.77 23.78
C LYS A 261 19.54 -4.03 24.03
N VAL A 262 19.61 -5.01 23.13
CA VAL A 262 18.94 -6.31 23.28
C VAL A 262 19.49 -7.02 24.51
N THR A 263 20.81 -7.18 24.62
CA THR A 263 21.45 -7.79 25.78
C THR A 263 21.01 -7.12 27.08
N THR A 264 20.99 -5.78 27.17
CA THR A 264 20.51 -5.10 28.39
C THR A 264 19.07 -5.44 28.77
N PHE A 265 18.18 -5.68 27.80
CA PHE A 265 16.78 -6.02 28.06
C PHE A 265 16.54 -7.53 28.23
N THR A 266 17.28 -8.37 27.52
CA THR A 266 17.03 -9.82 27.44
C THR A 266 17.92 -10.63 28.36
N GLN A 267 19.08 -10.15 28.77
CA GLN A 267 20.07 -10.92 29.56
C GLN A 267 19.46 -11.52 30.83
N GLY A 268 18.57 -10.80 31.51
CA GLY A 268 17.86 -11.32 32.69
C GLY A 268 16.87 -12.46 32.36
N TYR A 269 16.14 -12.34 31.24
CA TYR A 269 15.23 -13.39 30.77
C TYR A 269 16.00 -14.62 30.27
N GLU A 270 17.09 -14.41 29.53
CA GLU A 270 17.97 -15.48 29.05
C GLU A 270 18.58 -16.28 30.21
N MET A 271 19.03 -15.60 31.26
CA MET A 271 19.59 -16.25 32.45
C MET A 271 18.55 -17.06 33.24
N ARG A 272 17.29 -16.60 33.29
CA ARG A 272 16.18 -17.37 33.89
C ARG A 272 15.85 -18.60 33.06
N SER A 273 15.67 -18.43 31.75
CA SER A 273 15.43 -19.52 30.81
C SER A 273 16.53 -20.59 30.84
N LYS A 274 17.81 -20.20 30.86
CA LYS A 274 18.95 -21.13 30.95
C LYS A 274 19.02 -21.89 32.28
N LYS A 275 18.51 -21.31 33.38
CA LYS A 275 18.47 -21.96 34.70
C LYS A 275 17.25 -22.88 34.88
N GLY A 276 16.32 -22.93 33.92
CA GLY A 276 15.15 -23.82 33.99
C GLY A 276 14.13 -23.44 35.09
N LEU A 277 14.09 -22.17 35.48
CA LEU A 277 13.01 -21.56 36.27
C LEU A 277 12.07 -20.79 35.34
#